data_AF-A0A7X2MF69-F1
#
_entry.id   AF-A0A7X2MF69-F1
#
_cell.length_a   1.000
_cell.length_b   1.000
_cell.length_c   1.000
_cell.angle_alpha   90.00
_cell.angle_beta   90.00
_cell.angle_gamma   90.00
#
_symmetry.space_group_name_H-M   'P 1'
#
loop_
_entity.id
_entity.type
_entity.pdbx_description
1 polymer ?
#
loop_
_entity_poly.entity_id
_entity_poly.type
_entity_poly.pdbx_seq_one_letter_code
_entity_poly.pdbx_strand_id
1 'polypeptide(L)'
;MKFLHTADWHIGKKLHNFDLKYEEDDAFKQIERIAEEEKVDAIIIAGDLYDRSLPSEEAVKSVNEKLKRLNLVDKHPLLVISGNHDSATRLNTGSEWFKATNLFLNTKISGAFEPVEIEDTQFFLLPYFEPQEVRNYFDRQDLKNVQEAMQLIVEKIKEKLKPNMKHVLIAHFFAAGSTQTD
;
A
#
# COMPACT_ATOMS: atom_id res chain seq x y z
N MET A 1 -5.82 -18.43 5.48
CA MET A 1 -5.05 -17.24 5.11
C MET A 1 -3.89 -16.88 6.04
N LYS A 2 -2.70 -16.75 5.46
CA LYS A 2 -1.47 -16.16 5.97
C LYS A 2 -0.98 -15.12 4.96
N PHE A 3 -0.62 -13.92 5.39
CA PHE A 3 -0.11 -12.89 4.49
C PHE A 3 1.20 -12.29 5.01
N LEU A 4 2.06 -11.86 4.09
CA LEU A 4 3.24 -11.06 4.40
C LEU A 4 2.86 -9.58 4.37
N HIS A 5 3.27 -8.81 5.36
CA HIS A 5 3.05 -7.37 5.40
C HIS A 5 4.40 -6.64 5.45
N THR A 6 4.64 -5.80 4.45
CA THR A 6 5.79 -4.90 4.32
C THR A 6 5.30 -3.50 3.94
N ALA A 7 6.15 -2.50 4.10
CA ALA A 7 5.91 -1.10 3.78
C ALA A 7 7.26 -0.40 3.55
N ASP A 8 7.25 0.87 3.16
CA ASP A 8 8.42 1.74 3.21
C ASP A 8 9.61 1.21 2.40
N TRP A 9 9.34 0.79 1.16
CA TRP A 9 10.40 0.31 0.28
C TRP A 9 11.35 1.44 -0.14
N HIS A 10 10.82 2.66 -0.29
CA HIS A 10 11.57 3.87 -0.64
C HIS A 10 12.57 3.63 -1.79
N ILE A 11 12.14 2.93 -2.85
CA ILE A 11 13.04 2.57 -3.94
C ILE A 11 13.59 3.82 -4.64
N GLY A 12 14.90 3.84 -4.85
CA GLY A 12 15.63 4.96 -5.42
C GLY A 12 16.17 5.95 -4.38
N LYS A 13 16.17 5.57 -3.09
CA LYS A 13 16.73 6.38 -2.01
C LYS A 13 18.25 6.48 -2.14
N LYS A 14 18.78 7.66 -1.79
CA LYS A 14 20.21 7.90 -1.70
C LYS A 14 20.55 8.51 -0.34
N LEU A 15 21.54 7.95 0.34
CA LEU A 15 22.05 8.46 1.62
C LEU A 15 23.41 9.11 1.39
N HIS A 16 23.52 10.42 1.61
CA HIS A 16 24.75 11.18 1.35
C HIS A 16 25.36 10.93 -0.04
N ASN A 17 24.50 10.84 -1.07
CA ASN A 17 24.83 10.49 -2.46
C ASN A 17 25.31 9.03 -2.70
N PHE A 18 25.31 8.18 -1.68
CA PHE A 18 25.47 6.74 -1.85
C PHE A 18 24.14 6.13 -2.30
N ASP A 19 24.23 5.31 -3.33
CA ASP A 19 23.11 4.54 -3.85
C ASP A 19 22.88 3.31 -2.96
N LEU A 20 21.63 3.05 -2.59
CA LEU A 20 21.22 1.90 -1.76
C LEU A 20 20.71 0.71 -2.58
N LYS A 21 20.90 0.74 -3.90
CA LYS A 21 20.37 -0.30 -4.80
C LYS A 21 20.72 -1.72 -4.38
N TYR A 22 21.93 -1.96 -3.86
CA TYR A 22 22.33 -3.29 -3.41
C TYR A 22 21.49 -3.74 -2.22
N GLU A 23 21.33 -2.87 -1.22
CA GLU A 23 20.55 -3.09 -0.02
C GLU A 23 19.06 -3.26 -0.35
N GLU A 24 18.52 -2.43 -1.26
CA GLU A 24 17.15 -2.54 -1.76
C GLU A 24 16.90 -3.90 -2.44
N ASP A 25 17.82 -4.35 -3.30
CA ASP A 25 17.70 -5.62 -4.01
C ASP A 25 17.90 -6.83 -3.07
N ASP A 26 18.77 -6.71 -2.06
CA ASP A 26 18.97 -7.75 -1.05
C ASP A 26 17.74 -7.88 -0.15
N ALA A 27 17.21 -6.76 0.37
CA ALA A 27 15.99 -6.74 1.16
C ALA A 27 14.80 -7.32 0.38
N PHE A 28 14.65 -6.97 -0.91
CA PHE A 28 13.62 -7.54 -1.76
C PHE A 28 13.73 -9.08 -1.87
N LYS A 29 14.94 -9.62 -2.09
CA LYS A 29 15.16 -11.08 -2.14
C LYS A 29 14.82 -11.75 -0.82
N GLN A 30 15.10 -11.09 0.31
CA GLN A 30 14.70 -11.60 1.62
C GLN A 30 13.17 -11.64 1.76
N ILE A 31 12.45 -10.60 1.34
CA ILE A 31 10.98 -10.57 1.32
C ILE A 31 10.42 -11.70 0.44
N GLU A 32 10.94 -11.84 -0.79
CA GLU A 32 10.55 -12.89 -1.74
C GLU A 32 10.77 -14.29 -1.14
N ARG A 33 11.94 -14.54 -0.57
CA ARG A 33 12.26 -15.82 0.10
C ARG A 33 11.34 -16.10 1.29
N ILE A 34 11.08 -15.11 2.14
CA ILE A 34 10.18 -15.28 3.30
C ILE A 34 8.76 -15.61 2.81
N ALA A 35 8.27 -14.93 1.77
CA ALA A 35 6.96 -15.21 1.19
C ALA A 35 6.84 -16.67 0.71
N GLU A 36 7.89 -17.18 0.05
CA GLU A 36 7.97 -18.57 -0.43
C GLU A 36 8.06 -19.58 0.73
N GLU A 37 9.01 -19.40 1.64
CA GLU A 37 9.27 -20.31 2.78
C GLU A 37 8.05 -20.42 3.70
N GLU A 38 7.42 -19.28 3.99
CA GLU A 38 6.25 -19.21 4.86
C GLU A 38 4.94 -19.55 4.15
N LYS A 39 4.98 -19.77 2.83
CA LYS A 39 3.84 -20.09 1.95
C LYS A 39 2.68 -19.12 2.13
N VAL A 40 2.95 -17.83 1.93
CA VAL A 40 1.93 -16.80 2.14
C VAL A 40 0.91 -16.77 0.98
N ASP A 41 -0.34 -16.55 1.34
CA ASP A 41 -1.48 -16.51 0.41
C ASP A 41 -1.61 -15.13 -0.27
N ALA A 42 -1.01 -14.08 0.31
CA ALA A 42 -0.96 -12.72 -0.26
C ALA A 42 0.21 -11.92 0.33
N ILE A 43 0.63 -10.87 -0.39
CA ILE A 43 1.62 -9.90 0.06
C ILE A 43 1.00 -8.50 0.11
N ILE A 44 1.16 -7.81 1.23
CA ILE A 44 0.74 -6.44 1.46
C ILE A 44 1.97 -5.52 1.37
N ILE A 45 1.84 -4.46 0.59
CA ILE A 45 2.80 -3.35 0.51
C ILE A 45 2.08 -2.07 0.96
N ALA A 46 2.27 -1.70 2.22
CA ALA A 46 1.50 -0.66 2.91
C ALA A 46 2.08 0.75 2.73
N GLY A 47 2.39 1.13 1.49
CA GLY A 47 2.82 2.48 1.13
C GLY A 47 4.31 2.64 0.96
N ASP A 48 4.67 3.81 0.42
CA ASP A 48 6.02 4.29 0.13
C ASP A 48 6.84 3.31 -0.72
N LEU A 49 6.33 3.05 -1.93
CA LEU A 49 7.04 2.24 -2.91
C LEU A 49 8.27 2.98 -3.44
N TYR A 50 8.17 4.29 -3.63
CA TYR A 50 9.24 5.17 -4.11
C TYR A 50 9.73 6.10 -3.01
N ASP A 51 11.02 6.46 -3.02
CA ASP A 51 11.59 7.48 -2.11
C ASP A 51 10.99 8.87 -2.35
N ARG A 52 10.45 9.14 -3.54
CA ARG A 52 9.95 10.47 -3.94
C ARG A 52 8.77 10.38 -4.88
N SER A 53 7.94 11.42 -4.86
CA SER A 53 6.74 11.52 -5.69
C SER A 53 7.05 11.65 -7.19
N LEU A 54 8.24 12.13 -7.52
CA LEU A 54 8.82 12.10 -8.86
C LEU A 54 10.04 11.16 -8.86
N PRO A 55 9.82 9.83 -8.97
CA PRO A 55 10.90 8.86 -8.97
C PRO A 55 11.73 8.94 -10.25
N SER A 56 12.98 8.46 -10.18
CA SER A 56 13.83 8.29 -11.37
C SER A 56 13.30 7.16 -12.26
N GLU A 57 13.69 7.15 -13.53
CA GLU A 57 13.35 6.05 -14.45
C GLU A 57 13.84 4.70 -13.93
N GLU A 58 15.01 4.68 -13.29
CA GLU A 58 15.57 3.47 -12.67
C GLU A 58 14.71 2.96 -11.51
N ALA A 59 14.23 3.86 -10.64
CA ALA A 59 13.34 3.49 -9.55
C ALA A 59 12.00 2.94 -10.06
N VAL A 60 11.41 3.59 -11.07
CA VAL A 60 10.17 3.11 -11.74
C VAL A 60 10.38 1.73 -12.33
N LYS A 61 11.50 1.50 -13.03
CA LYS A 61 11.84 0.19 -13.58
C LYS A 61 12.00 -0.86 -12.48
N SER A 62 12.73 -0.53 -11.42
CA SER A 62 13.00 -1.41 -10.27
C SER A 62 11.71 -1.85 -9.57
N VAL A 63 10.82 -0.92 -9.22
CA VAL A 63 9.51 -1.22 -8.61
C VAL A 63 8.68 -2.09 -9.54
N ASN A 64 8.59 -1.76 -10.83
CA ASN A 64 7.82 -2.55 -11.79
C ASN A 64 8.37 -3.99 -11.94
N GLU A 65 9.68 -4.18 -11.95
CA GLU A 65 10.31 -5.51 -11.99
C GLU A 65 10.02 -6.32 -10.72
N LYS A 66 10.10 -5.69 -9.54
CA LYS A 66 9.80 -6.30 -8.23
C LYS A 66 8.32 -6.72 -8.13
N LEU A 67 7.39 -5.83 -8.48
CA LEU A 67 5.95 -6.14 -8.50
C LEU A 67 5.64 -7.26 -9.51
N LYS A 68 6.25 -7.20 -10.70
CA LYS A 68 6.11 -8.25 -11.73
C LYS A 68 6.63 -9.59 -11.24
N ARG A 69 7.76 -9.63 -10.52
CA ARG A 69 8.33 -10.85 -9.94
C ARG A 69 7.32 -11.49 -8.98
N LEU A 70 6.95 -10.78 -7.92
CA LEU A 70 6.03 -11.30 -6.89
C LEU A 70 4.67 -11.71 -7.47
N ASN A 71 4.11 -10.91 -8.40
CA ASN A 71 2.76 -11.15 -8.93
C ASN A 71 2.71 -12.11 -10.12
N LEU A 72 3.52 -11.89 -11.16
CA LEU A 72 3.41 -12.64 -12.41
C LEU A 72 4.31 -13.87 -12.44
N VAL A 73 5.43 -13.88 -11.70
CA VAL A 73 6.32 -15.04 -11.65
C VAL A 73 5.94 -15.92 -10.47
N ASP A 74 5.91 -15.36 -9.26
CA ASP A 74 5.73 -16.11 -8.01
C ASP A 74 4.25 -16.33 -7.67
N LYS A 75 3.36 -15.67 -8.43
CA LYS A 75 1.89 -15.82 -8.39
C LYS A 75 1.23 -15.38 -7.09
N HIS A 76 1.90 -14.55 -6.29
CA HIS A 76 1.28 -13.96 -5.10
C HIS A 76 0.28 -12.85 -5.50
N PRO A 77 -0.95 -12.90 -4.96
CA PRO A 77 -1.82 -11.72 -4.93
C PRO A 77 -1.11 -10.57 -4.18
N LEU A 78 -1.15 -9.38 -4.76
CA LEU A 78 -0.54 -8.18 -4.17
C LEU A 78 -1.62 -7.19 -3.74
N LEU A 79 -1.51 -6.70 -2.51
CA LEU A 79 -2.38 -5.70 -1.89
C LEU A 79 -1.53 -4.46 -1.62
N VAL A 80 -1.66 -3.43 -2.45
CA VAL A 80 -0.74 -2.29 -2.48
C VAL A 80 -1.50 -0.99 -2.26
N ILE A 81 -0.98 -0.14 -1.39
CA ILE A 81 -1.45 1.24 -1.22
C ILE A 81 -0.31 2.23 -1.51
N SER A 82 -0.65 3.47 -1.87
CA SER A 82 0.32 4.56 -1.88
C SER A 82 0.59 5.09 -0.48
N GLY A 83 1.85 5.43 -0.19
CA GLY A 83 2.22 6.20 1.00
C GLY A 83 2.32 7.70 0.72
N ASN A 84 2.93 8.47 1.62
CA ASN A 84 3.09 9.93 1.47
C ASN A 84 4.24 10.33 0.54
N HIS A 85 5.18 9.44 0.25
CA HIS A 85 6.24 9.68 -0.74
C HIS A 85 5.78 9.38 -2.16
N ASP A 86 4.77 8.53 -2.34
CA ASP A 86 4.28 8.15 -3.66
C ASP A 86 3.40 9.24 -4.29
N SER A 87 3.56 9.49 -5.59
CA SER A 87 2.55 10.26 -6.33
C SER A 87 1.34 9.38 -6.63
N ALA A 88 0.21 9.63 -5.94
CA ALA A 88 -1.04 8.90 -6.12
C ALA A 88 -1.42 8.76 -7.61
N THR A 89 -1.47 9.87 -8.36
CA THR A 89 -1.82 9.86 -9.79
C THR A 89 -0.87 9.03 -10.64
N ARG A 90 0.45 9.15 -10.43
CA ARG A 90 1.45 8.42 -11.24
C ARG A 90 1.43 6.93 -10.92
N LEU A 91 1.42 6.59 -9.64
CA LEU A 91 1.38 5.21 -9.17
C LEU A 91 0.08 4.52 -9.61
N ASN A 92 -1.05 5.24 -9.69
CA ASN A 92 -2.33 4.68 -10.13
C ASN A 92 -2.34 4.20 -11.61
N THR A 93 -1.32 4.51 -12.40
CA THR A 93 -1.27 4.15 -13.82
C THR A 93 -1.37 2.64 -14.00
N GLY A 94 -2.46 2.18 -14.61
CA GLY A 94 -2.73 0.77 -14.88
C GLY A 94 -3.42 -0.03 -13.79
N SER A 95 -3.70 0.59 -12.64
CA SER A 95 -4.46 -0.03 -11.53
C SER A 95 -5.78 -0.69 -11.95
N GLU A 96 -6.47 -0.14 -12.97
CA GLU A 96 -7.73 -0.68 -13.47
C GLU A 96 -7.59 -2.08 -14.08
N TRP A 97 -6.49 -2.35 -14.78
CA TRP A 97 -6.26 -3.64 -15.43
C TRP A 97 -5.33 -4.58 -14.65
N PHE A 98 -4.59 -4.08 -13.65
CA PHE A 98 -3.76 -4.91 -12.75
C PHE A 98 -4.55 -5.96 -11.98
N LYS A 99 -5.83 -5.70 -11.71
CA LYS A 99 -6.72 -6.67 -11.04
C LYS A 99 -6.86 -7.97 -11.83
N ALA A 100 -6.67 -7.95 -13.15
CA ALA A 100 -6.69 -9.15 -13.98
C ALA A 100 -5.60 -10.17 -13.62
N THR A 101 -4.57 -9.74 -12.90
CA THR A 101 -3.47 -10.60 -12.42
C THR A 101 -3.40 -10.68 -10.90
N ASN A 102 -4.46 -10.29 -10.19
CA ASN A 102 -4.50 -10.21 -8.72
C ASN A 102 -3.50 -9.22 -8.12
N LEU A 103 -3.15 -8.14 -8.84
CA LEU A 103 -2.46 -6.99 -8.28
C LEU A 103 -3.49 -5.89 -8.01
N PHE A 104 -3.77 -5.68 -6.73
CA PHE A 104 -4.75 -4.72 -6.24
C PHE A 104 -4.03 -3.51 -5.68
N LEU A 105 -3.89 -2.48 -6.50
CA LEU A 105 -3.30 -1.21 -6.13
C LEU A 105 -4.39 -0.15 -5.90
N ASN A 106 -4.39 0.49 -4.74
CA ASN A 106 -5.25 1.64 -4.48
C ASN A 106 -4.46 2.88 -4.06
N THR A 107 -4.81 4.01 -4.67
CA THR A 107 -4.19 5.32 -4.40
C THR A 107 -5.22 6.40 -4.09
N LYS A 108 -6.50 6.04 -3.97
CA LYS A 108 -7.61 6.97 -3.75
C LYS A 108 -8.45 6.56 -2.54
N ILE A 109 -8.91 7.53 -1.75
CA ILE A 109 -9.82 7.29 -0.61
C ILE A 109 -11.06 6.51 -1.04
N SER A 110 -11.63 6.81 -2.21
CA SER A 110 -12.82 6.12 -2.71
C SER A 110 -12.64 4.61 -2.85
N GLY A 111 -11.42 4.15 -3.18
CA GLY A 111 -11.11 2.73 -3.29
C GLY A 111 -11.03 2.01 -1.94
N ALA A 112 -10.86 2.75 -0.83
CA ALA A 112 -10.81 2.17 0.51
C ALA A 112 -12.16 1.60 0.96
N PHE A 113 -13.26 1.89 0.26
CA PHE A 113 -14.60 1.39 0.57
C PHE A 113 -15.04 0.21 -0.31
N GLU A 114 -14.15 -0.26 -1.19
CA GLU A 114 -14.37 -1.39 -2.09
C GLU A 114 -13.34 -2.49 -1.73
N PRO A 115 -13.65 -3.36 -0.73
CA PRO A 115 -12.68 -4.30 -0.22
C PRO A 115 -12.28 -5.34 -1.26
N VAL A 116 -11.01 -5.75 -1.21
CA VAL A 116 -10.53 -6.94 -1.92
C VAL A 116 -10.83 -8.15 -1.05
N GLU A 117 -11.45 -9.17 -1.63
CA GLU A 117 -11.79 -10.39 -0.91
C GLU A 117 -10.89 -11.52 -1.37
N ILE A 118 -10.15 -12.10 -0.42
CA ILE A 118 -9.28 -13.26 -0.64
C ILE A 118 -9.61 -14.27 0.45
N GLU A 119 -10.00 -15.49 0.05
CA GLU A 119 -10.49 -16.54 0.95
C GLU A 119 -11.59 -16.04 1.90
N ASP A 120 -11.32 -16.06 3.21
CA ASP A 120 -12.22 -15.69 4.30
C ASP A 120 -11.97 -14.26 4.81
N THR A 121 -11.21 -13.43 4.08
CA THR A 121 -10.75 -12.12 4.55
C THR A 121 -11.08 -10.99 3.56
N GLN A 122 -11.61 -9.87 4.08
CA GLN A 122 -11.79 -8.61 3.36
C GLN A 122 -10.62 -7.66 3.69
N PHE A 123 -9.93 -7.17 2.66
CA PHE A 123 -8.85 -6.21 2.75
C PHE A 123 -9.31 -4.84 2.27
N PHE A 124 -9.29 -3.86 3.16
CA PHE A 124 -9.58 -2.47 2.88
C PHE A 124 -8.26 -1.74 2.64
N LEU A 125 -8.05 -1.27 1.41
CA LEU A 125 -6.82 -0.62 0.97
C LEU A 125 -6.96 0.90 1.13
N LEU A 126 -6.55 1.45 2.26
CA LEU A 126 -6.59 2.89 2.52
C LEU A 126 -5.20 3.52 2.27
N PRO A 127 -5.00 4.25 1.15
CA PRO A 127 -3.73 4.95 0.94
C PRO A 127 -3.50 6.03 2.00
N TYR A 128 -2.27 6.53 2.06
CA TYR A 128 -2.01 7.81 2.71
C TYR A 128 -2.96 8.87 2.13
N PHE A 129 -3.46 9.73 3.01
CA PHE A 129 -4.37 10.81 2.65
C PHE A 129 -4.07 12.05 3.47
N GLU A 130 -4.33 13.22 2.88
CA GLU A 130 -4.42 14.46 3.61
C GLU A 130 -5.86 14.69 4.11
N PRO A 131 -6.07 15.33 5.28
CA PRO A 131 -7.41 15.65 5.77
C PRO A 131 -8.28 16.38 4.75
N GLN A 132 -7.68 17.22 3.90
CA GLN A 132 -8.41 17.93 2.84
C GLN A 132 -9.07 16.99 1.83
N GLU A 133 -8.43 15.88 1.49
CA GLU A 133 -9.00 14.90 0.56
C GLU A 133 -10.24 14.24 1.16
N VAL A 134 -10.21 13.97 2.47
CA VAL A 134 -11.35 13.42 3.21
C VAL A 134 -12.48 14.45 3.31
N ARG A 135 -12.16 15.73 3.57
CA ARG A 135 -13.16 16.82 3.52
C ARG A 135 -13.88 16.88 2.19
N ASN A 136 -13.11 16.80 1.09
CA ASN A 136 -13.65 16.86 -0.25
C ASN A 136 -14.52 15.63 -0.57
N TYR A 137 -14.09 14.44 -0.17
CA TYR A 137 -14.82 13.20 -0.45
C TYR A 137 -16.15 13.12 0.32
N PHE A 138 -16.16 13.48 1.61
CA PHE A 138 -17.34 13.39 2.46
C PHE A 138 -18.17 14.68 2.54
N ASP A 139 -17.76 15.74 1.85
CA ASP A 139 -18.32 17.09 1.97
C ASP A 139 -18.39 17.57 3.44
N ARG A 140 -17.30 17.37 4.19
CA ARG A 140 -17.18 17.68 5.62
C ARG A 140 -16.13 18.77 5.87
N GLN A 141 -16.47 20.01 5.58
CA GLN A 141 -15.55 21.16 5.71
C GLN A 141 -15.12 21.45 7.15
N ASP A 142 -15.84 20.93 8.15
CA ASP A 142 -15.57 21.08 9.58
C ASP A 142 -14.49 20.13 10.12
N LEU A 143 -14.06 19.13 9.33
CA LEU A 143 -13.08 18.13 9.73
C LEU A 143 -11.68 18.72 9.87
N LYS A 144 -11.05 18.53 11.03
CA LYS A 144 -9.84 19.27 11.40
C LYS A 144 -8.55 18.48 11.24
N ASN A 145 -8.58 17.18 11.54
CA ASN A 145 -7.39 16.40 11.76
C ASN A 145 -7.54 14.96 11.24
N VAL A 146 -6.41 14.24 11.19
CA VAL A 146 -6.34 12.85 10.72
C VAL A 146 -7.17 11.90 11.59
N GLN A 147 -7.29 12.16 12.90
CA GLN A 147 -8.10 11.33 13.81
C GLN A 147 -9.59 11.37 13.44
N GLU A 148 -10.15 12.56 13.23
CA GLU A 148 -11.54 12.75 12.79
C GLU A 148 -11.77 12.13 11.40
N ALA A 149 -10.81 12.29 10.49
CA ALA A 149 -10.83 11.63 9.17
C ALA A 149 -10.85 10.11 9.27
N MET A 150 -9.95 9.53 10.05
CA MET A 150 -9.87 8.08 10.21
C MET A 150 -11.15 7.51 10.83
N GLN A 151 -11.75 8.20 11.81
CA GLN A 151 -13.04 7.80 12.37
C GLN A 151 -14.13 7.75 11.30
N LEU A 152 -14.26 8.80 10.49
CA LEU A 152 -15.26 8.86 9.42
C LEU A 152 -15.05 7.77 8.34
N ILE A 153 -13.79 7.53 7.95
CA ILE A 153 -13.42 6.49 7.01
C ILE A 153 -13.77 5.11 7.57
N VAL A 154 -13.41 4.83 8.83
CA VAL A 154 -13.69 3.53 9.47
C VAL A 154 -15.18 3.30 9.64
N GLU A 155 -15.97 4.31 10.01
CA GLU A 155 -17.43 4.20 10.05
C GLU A 155 -17.99 3.86 8.67
N LYS A 156 -17.46 4.48 7.60
CA LYS A 156 -17.87 4.14 6.23
C LYS A 156 -17.46 2.73 5.81
N ILE A 157 -16.28 2.26 6.22
CA ILE A 157 -15.80 0.89 6.00
C ILE A 157 -16.70 -0.12 6.71
N LYS A 158 -17.19 0.19 7.92
CA LYS A 158 -18.09 -0.70 8.69
C LYS A 158 -19.37 -1.06 7.94
N GLU A 159 -19.87 -0.18 7.07
CA GLU A 159 -21.04 -0.46 6.22
C GLU A 159 -20.79 -1.59 5.21
N LYS A 160 -19.53 -1.94 4.93
CA LYS A 160 -19.12 -2.92 3.92
C LYS A 160 -18.69 -4.26 4.52
N LEU A 161 -18.64 -4.37 5.85
CA LEU A 161 -18.16 -5.57 6.54
C LEU A 161 -19.14 -6.72 6.36
N LYS A 162 -18.62 -7.85 5.87
CA LYS A 162 -19.35 -9.12 5.80
C LYS A 162 -19.21 -9.86 7.14
N PRO A 163 -20.31 -10.25 7.82
CA PRO A 163 -20.27 -10.86 9.16
C PRO A 163 -19.46 -12.17 9.25
N ASN A 164 -19.34 -12.91 8.14
CA ASN A 164 -18.67 -14.22 8.10
C ASN A 164 -17.23 -14.13 7.57
N MET A 165 -16.64 -12.94 7.53
CA MET A 165 -15.27 -12.72 7.06
C MET A 165 -14.44 -12.04 8.15
N LYS A 166 -13.13 -12.23 8.07
CA LYS A 166 -12.15 -11.40 8.78
C LYS A 166 -11.99 -10.08 8.04
N HIS A 167 -11.58 -9.02 8.74
CA HIS A 167 -11.43 -7.68 8.16
C HIS A 167 -10.06 -7.14 8.48
N VAL A 168 -9.33 -6.71 7.44
CA VAL A 168 -7.99 -6.12 7.55
C VAL A 168 -8.03 -4.75 6.89
N LEU A 169 -7.73 -3.71 7.67
CA LEU A 169 -7.49 -2.36 7.15
C LEU A 169 -5.98 -2.18 6.95
N ILE A 170 -5.57 -1.89 5.71
CA ILE A 170 -4.20 -1.55 5.35
C ILE A 170 -4.17 -0.03 5.20
N ALA A 171 -3.33 0.65 5.97
CA ALA A 171 -3.27 2.10 5.99
C ALA A 171 -1.84 2.61 6.22
N HIS A 172 -1.54 3.79 5.70
CA HIS A 172 -0.26 4.47 5.86
C HIS A 172 -0.48 5.83 6.53
N PHE A 173 -0.13 5.96 7.81
CA PHE A 173 -0.33 7.18 8.60
C PHE A 173 0.51 7.16 9.88
N PHE A 174 0.73 8.34 10.48
CA PHE A 174 1.38 8.46 11.79
C PHE A 174 0.40 8.17 12.92
N ALA A 175 0.73 7.19 13.76
CA ALA A 175 -0.05 6.83 14.94
C ALA A 175 0.55 7.45 16.21
N ALA A 176 -0.30 7.91 17.13
CA ALA A 176 0.16 8.41 18.42
C ALA A 176 0.98 7.33 19.17
N GLY A 177 2.14 7.72 19.69
CA GLY A 177 3.07 6.80 20.36
C GLY A 177 4.08 6.10 19.45
N SER A 178 4.09 6.38 18.14
CA SER A 178 5.16 5.91 17.24
C SER A 178 6.51 6.56 17.56
N THR A 179 7.59 5.78 17.46
CA THR A 179 8.95 6.31 17.45
C THR A 179 9.29 6.79 16.05
N GLN A 180 9.82 8.01 15.92
CA GLN A 180 10.40 8.47 14.66
C GLN A 180 11.82 7.92 14.54
N THR A 181 12.16 7.44 13.34
CA THR A 181 13.52 7.06 12.97
C THR A 181 13.92 7.91 11.77
N ASP A 182 15.07 8.57 11.87
CA ASP A 182 15.66 9.38 10.80
C ASP A 182 16.15 8.52 9.63
#